data_AF-A0A7C8DWQ7-F1
#
_entry.id   AF-A0A7C8DWQ7-F1
#
_cell.length_a   1.000
_cell.length_b   1.000
_cell.length_c   1.000
_cell.angle_alpha   90.00
_cell.angle_beta   90.00
_cell.angle_gamma   90.00
#
_symmetry.space_group_name_H-M   'P 1'
#
loop_
_entity.id
_entity.type
_entity.pdbx_description
1 polymer ?
#
loop_
_entity_poly.entity_id
_entity_poly.type
_entity_poly.pdbx_seq_one_letter_code
_entity_poly.pdbx_strand_id
1 'polypeptide(L)' 'MTMQGRKGAVREFCSAWEQLDLDKILALMSEDAVYHNMPLAPLK' A
#
# COMPACT_ATOMS: atom_id res chain seq x y z
N MET A 1 7.69 13.26 7.84
CA MET A 1 7.69 12.69 6.47
C MET A 1 7.64 13.83 5.46
N THR A 2 8.52 13.85 4.45
CA THR A 2 8.52 14.92 3.42
C THR A 2 7.56 14.59 2.28
N MET A 3 7.14 15.58 1.49
CA MET A 3 6.35 15.37 0.27
C MET A 3 7.00 14.34 -0.68
N GLN A 4 8.33 14.41 -0.81
CA GLN A 4 9.11 13.49 -1.62
C GLN A 4 9.06 12.06 -1.05
N GLY A 5 9.14 11.91 0.27
CA GLY A 5 9.00 10.61 0.94
C GLY A 5 7.65 9.94 0.69
N ARG A 6 6.55 10.72 0.67
CA ARG A 6 5.20 10.19 0.36
C ARG A 6 5.08 9.65 -1.06
N LYS A 7 5.61 10.39 -2.04
CA LYS A 7 5.63 9.93 -3.45
C LYS A 7 6.49 8.68 -3.65
N GLY A 8 7.56 8.55 -2.88
CA GLY A 8 8.41 7.35 -2.87
C GLY A 8 7.61 6.10 -2.45
N ALA A 9 6.95 6.18 -1.30
CA ALA A 9 6.14 5.07 -0.77
C ALA A 9 5.06 4.59 -1.75
N VAL A 10 4.36 5.52 -2.42
CA VAL A 10 3.34 5.16 -3.42
C VAL A 10 3.94 4.41 -4.61
N ARG A 11 5.09 4.85 -5.13
CA ARG A 11 5.75 4.17 -6.26
C ARG A 11 6.24 2.78 -5.86
N GLU A 12 6.76 2.66 -4.64
CA GLU A 12 7.20 1.38 -4.12
C GLU A 12 6.04 0.40 -3.96
N PHE A 13 4.89 0.88 -3.48
CA PHE A 13 3.66 0.10 -3.42
C PHE A 13 3.23 -0.40 -4.81
N CYS A 14 3.18 0.48 -5.82
CA CYS A 14 2.86 0.09 -7.19
C CYS A 14 3.81 -0.98 -7.74
N SER A 15 5.12 -0.83 -7.50
CA SER A 15 6.12 -1.81 -7.94
C SER A 15 5.94 -3.17 -7.25
N ALA A 16 5.62 -3.20 -5.95
CA ALA A 16 5.36 -4.43 -5.22
C ALA A 16 4.07 -5.11 -5.72
N TRP A 17 3.05 -4.30 -6.06
CA TRP A 17 1.80 -4.78 -6.64
C TRP A 17 1.99 -5.48 -7.99
N GLU A 18 2.78 -4.88 -8.89
CA GLU A 18 3.12 -5.49 -10.19
C GLU A 18 3.87 -6.83 -10.05
N GLN A 19 4.63 -6.98 -8.96
CA GLN A 19 5.43 -8.17 -8.67
C GLN A 19 4.66 -9.24 -7.88
N LEU A 20 3.41 -8.96 -7.49
CA LEU A 20 2.63 -9.81 -6.57
C LEU A 20 3.36 -10.10 -5.24
N ASP A 21 4.18 -9.15 -4.78
CA ASP A 21 4.96 -9.26 -3.54
C ASP A 21 4.12 -8.84 -2.33
N LEU A 22 3.38 -9.79 -1.77
CA LEU A 22 2.47 -9.56 -0.66
C LEU A 22 3.18 -9.04 0.60
N ASP A 23 4.35 -9.59 0.93
CA ASP A 23 5.08 -9.20 2.14
C ASP A 23 5.52 -7.74 2.05
N LYS A 24 5.97 -7.31 0.88
CA LYS A 24 6.35 -5.92 0.65
C LYS A 24 5.15 -4.98 0.65
N ILE A 25 4.02 -5.40 0.07
CA ILE A 25 2.76 -4.64 0.10
C ILE A 25 2.35 -4.39 1.56
N LEU A 26 2.36 -5.42 2.40
CA LEU A 26 1.97 -5.31 3.81
C LEU A 26 2.97 -4.50 4.63
N ALA A 27 4.28 -4.60 4.35
CA ALA A 27 5.30 -3.80 5.03
C ALA A 27 5.19 -2.29 4.77
N LEU A 28 4.51 -1.88 3.70
CA LEU A 28 4.25 -0.48 3.37
C LEU A 28 2.98 0.08 4.04
N MET A 29 2.19 -0.78 4.70
CA MET A 29 0.96 -0.40 5.38
C MET A 29 1.22 -0.15 6.87
N SER A 30 0.43 0.75 7.47
CA SER A 30 0.38 0.87 8.93
C SER A 30 -0.37 -0.33 9.53
N GLU A 31 -0.12 -0.60 10.81
CA GLU A 31 -0.81 -1.67 11.55
C GLU A 31 -2.34 -1.47 11.61
N ASP A 32 -2.80 -0.24 11.45
CA ASP A 32 -4.21 0.16 11.44
C ASP A 32 -4.77 0.43 10.02
N ALA A 33 -4.06 0.01 8.97
CA ALA A 33 -4.50 0.23 7.59
C ALA A 33 -5.79 -0.53 7.27
N VAL A 34 -6.67 0.09 6.48
CA VAL A 34 -7.92 -0.51 5.97
C VAL A 34 -7.85 -0.53 4.45
N TYR A 35 -7.99 -1.70 3.86
CA TYR A 35 -8.03 -1.84 2.41
C TYR A 35 -9.47 -1.80 1.91
N HIS A 36 -9.79 -0.85 1.05
CA HIS A 36 -11.14 -0.70 0.49
C HIS A 36 -11.07 -0.65 -1.03
N ASN A 37 -11.30 -1.79 -1.67
CA ASN A 37 -11.38 -1.88 -3.12
C ASN A 37 -12.82 -1.64 -3.58
N MET A 38 -13.12 -0.41 -3.98
CA MET A 38 -14.47 -0.02 -4.39
C MET A 38 -14.93 -0.81 -5.64
N PRO A 39 -16.19 -1.27 -5.70
CA PRO A 39 -17.29 -0.99 -4.77
C PRO A 39 -17.48 -2.05 -3.67
N LEU A 40 -16.52 -2.95 -3.45
CA LEU A 40 -16.63 -3.98 -2.40
C LEU A 40 -16.55 -3.34 -1.02
N ALA A 41 -17.09 -4.03 -0.01
CA ALA A 41 -16.91 -3.61 1.38
C ALA A 41 -15.42 -3.62 1.78
N PRO A 42 -14.99 -2.75 2.71
CA PRO A 42 -13.62 -2.69 3.16
C PRO A 42 -13.20 -3.97 3.90
N LEU A 43 -11.94 -4.37 3.70
CA LEU A 43 -11.27 -5.44 4.42
C LEU A 43 -10.48 -4.86 5.61
N LYS A 44 -10.43 -5.62 6.70
CA LYS A 44 -9.64 -5.35 7.90
C LYS A 44 -8.62 -6.45 8.09
#